data_AF-A0AAF0FV05-F1
#
_entry.id   AF-A0AAF0FV05-F1
#
_cell.length_a   1.000
_cell.length_b   1.000
_cell.length_c   1.000
_cell.angle_alpha   90.00
_cell.angle_beta   90.00
_cell.angle_gamma   90.00
#
_symmetry.space_group_name_H-M   'P 1'
#
loop_
_entity.id
_entity.type
_entity.pdbx_description
1 polymer ?
#
loop_
_entity_poly.entity_id
_entity_poly.type
_entity_poly.pdbx_seq_one_letter_code
_entity_poly.pdbx_strand_id
1 'polypeptide(L)' 'MSILKPDDLMKKKKELINEVLKDLSPDVREAARRILEELPYERLLDRRDVLVFLKKKGLVK' A
#
# COMPACT_ATOMS: atom_id res chain seq x y z
N MET A 1 22.79 8.69 -13.43
CA MET A 1 21.99 7.74 -12.63
C MET A 1 21.20 8.54 -11.63
N SER A 2 19.87 8.62 -11.77
CA SER A 2 19.03 9.32 -10.80
C SER A 2 18.96 8.47 -9.54
N ILE A 3 19.77 8.84 -8.55
CA ILE A 3 19.76 8.25 -7.22
C ILE A 3 18.43 8.68 -6.61
N LEU A 4 17.43 7.78 -6.60
CA LEU A 4 16.20 7.99 -5.84
C LEU A 4 16.61 8.21 -4.39
N LYS A 5 16.39 9.44 -3.89
CA LYS A 5 16.68 9.74 -2.49
C LYS A 5 15.78 8.85 -1.63
N PRO A 6 16.24 8.37 -0.47
CA PRO A 6 15.43 7.59 0.44
C PRO A 6 14.10 8.29 0.81
N ASP A 7 14.11 9.63 0.89
CA ASP A 7 12.91 10.46 1.05
C ASP A 7 11.89 10.29 -0.08
N ASP A 8 12.34 10.25 -1.35
CA ASP A 8 11.47 10.07 -2.50
C ASP A 8 10.82 8.68 -2.51
N LEU A 9 11.55 7.64 -2.07
CA LEU A 9 11.01 6.29 -1.92
C LEU A 9 9.93 6.22 -0.83
N MET A 10 10.16 6.87 0.31
CA MET A 10 9.18 6.94 1.40
C MET A 10 7.92 7.69 0.97
N LYS A 11 8.09 8.79 0.22
CA LYS A 11 6.97 9.58 -0.31
C LYS A 11 6.15 8.77 -1.32
N LYS A 12 6.82 8.12 -2.27
CA LYS A 12 6.17 7.21 -3.24
C LYS A 12 5.46 6.04 -2.56
N LYS A 13 6.04 5.48 -1.50
CA LYS A 13 5.39 4.43 -0.70
C LYS A 13 4.06 4.93 -0.14
N LYS A 14 4.05 6.09 0.51
CA LYS A 14 2.82 6.70 1.05
C LYS A 14 1.79 7.01 -0.03
N GLU A 15 2.22 7.49 -1.21
CA GLU A 15 1.30 7.74 -2.32
C GLU A 15 0.64 6.45 -2.82
N LEU A 16 1.41 5.38 -3.04
CA LEU A 16 0.85 4.08 -3.44
C LEU A 16 -0.15 3.54 -2.42
N ILE A 17 0.19 3.64 -1.13
CA ILE A 17 -0.72 3.25 -0.05
C ILE A 17 -2.01 4.08 -0.15
N ASN A 18 -1.92 5.40 -0.23
CA ASN A 18 -3.09 6.27 -0.32
C ASN A 18 -3.97 5.96 -1.55
N GLU A 19 -3.37 5.67 -2.70
CA GLU A 19 -4.11 5.28 -3.91
C GLU A 19 -4.88 3.96 -3.72
N VAL A 20 -4.28 2.97 -3.04
CA VAL A 20 -4.98 1.73 -2.69
C VAL A 20 -6.10 2.00 -1.67
N LEU A 21 -5.85 2.84 -0.68
CA LEU A 21 -6.81 3.21 0.37
C LEU A 21 -8.03 3.98 -0.16
N LYS A 22 -7.89 4.73 -1.26
CA LYS A 22 -9.00 5.43 -1.91
C LYS A 22 -10.04 4.47 -2.50
N ASP A 23 -9.60 3.37 -3.08
CA ASP A 23 -10.47 2.32 -3.63
C ASP A 23 -11.12 1.45 -2.53
N LEU A 24 -10.62 1.53 -1.30
CA LEU A 24 -11.12 0.75 -0.18
C LEU A 24 -12.22 1.47 0.61
N SER A 25 -13.14 0.67 1.14
CA SER A 25 -14.18 1.15 2.05
C SER A 25 -13.57 1.81 3.30
N PRO A 26 -14.19 2.88 3.82
CA PRO A 26 -13.66 3.62 4.96
C PRO A 26 -13.44 2.73 6.20
N ASP A 27 -14.31 1.75 6.45
CA ASP A 27 -14.19 0.80 7.56
C ASP A 27 -12.93 -0.05 7.53
N VAL A 28 -12.46 -0.44 6.34
CA VAL A 28 -11.27 -1.29 6.18
C VAL A 28 -10.02 -0.46 5.89
N ARG A 29 -10.18 0.84 5.62
CA ARG A 29 -9.09 1.75 5.23
C ARG A 29 -8.03 1.86 6.31
N GLU A 30 -8.41 1.99 7.58
CA GLU A 30 -7.45 2.13 8.67
C GLU A 30 -6.66 0.84 8.90
N ALA A 31 -7.33 -0.31 8.86
CA ALA A 31 -6.70 -1.62 8.97
C ALA A 31 -5.78 -1.91 7.78
N ALA A 32 -6.24 -1.64 6.56
CA ALA A 32 -5.45 -1.77 5.34
C ALA A 32 -4.22 -0.87 5.42
N ARG A 33 -4.36 0.38 5.89
CA ARG A 33 -3.23 1.31 6.02
C ARG A 33 -2.13 0.74 6.91
N ARG A 34 -2.48 0.26 8.11
CA ARG A 34 -1.49 -0.33 9.03
C ARG A 34 -0.74 -1.48 8.38
N ILE A 35 -1.46 -2.38 7.71
CA ILE A 35 -0.88 -3.53 7.03
C ILE A 35 0.05 -3.10 5.88
N LEU A 36 -0.39 -2.14 5.06
CA LEU A 36 0.40 -1.65 3.93
C LEU A 36 1.64 -0.87 4.37
N GLU A 37 1.57 -0.16 5.50
CA GLU A 37 2.73 0.53 6.08
C GLU A 37 3.80 -0.47 6.56
N GLU A 38 3.41 -1.66 7.04
CA GLU A 38 4.33 -2.74 7.41
C GLU A 38 4.94 -3.48 6.22
N LEU A 39 4.32 -3.42 5.04
CA LEU A 39 4.85 -4.10 3.84
C LEU A 39 6.05 -3.33 3.22
N PRO A 40 7.01 -4.04 2.60
CA PRO A 40 8.09 -3.40 1.86
C PRO A 40 7.56 -2.70 0.61
N TYR A 41 8.25 -1.63 0.18
CA TYR A 41 7.85 -0.84 -1.00
C TYR A 41 7.65 -1.69 -2.26
N GLU A 42 8.51 -2.70 -2.47
CA GLU A 42 8.45 -3.60 -3.62
C GLU A 42 7.12 -4.36 -3.73
N ARG A 43 6.52 -4.71 -2.59
CA ARG A 43 5.19 -5.36 -2.55
C ARG A 43 4.07 -4.38 -2.88
N LEU A 44 4.24 -3.10 -2.57
CA LEU A 44 3.26 -2.04 -2.85
C LEU A 44 3.28 -1.58 -4.31
N LEU A 45 4.37 -1.87 -5.05
CA LEU A 45 4.45 -1.61 -6.49
C LEU A 45 3.44 -2.46 -7.27
N ASP A 46 3.22 -3.71 -6.84
CA ASP A 46 2.25 -4.60 -7.50
C ASP A 46 0.87 -4.47 -6.84
N ARG A 47 0.01 -3.67 -7.45
CA ARG A 47 -1.36 -3.44 -6.96
C ARG A 47 -2.17 -4.73 -6.86
N ARG A 48 -1.92 -5.75 -7.70
CA ARG A 48 -2.63 -7.03 -7.62
C ARG A 48 -2.18 -7.81 -6.40
N ASP A 49 -0.87 -7.88 -6.13
CA ASP A 49 -0.33 -8.54 -4.94
C ASP A 49 -0.88 -7.88 -3.67
N VAL A 50 -0.94 -6.54 -3.64
CA VAL A 50 -1.55 -5.77 -2.56
C VAL A 50 -3.02 -6.16 -2.34
N LEU A 51 -3.84 -6.17 -3.39
CA LEU A 51 -5.26 -6.52 -3.28
C LEU A 51 -5.44 -7.98 -2.85
N VAL A 52 -4.63 -8.90 -3.36
CA VAL A 52 -4.62 -10.31 -2.94
C VAL A 52 -4.23 -10.42 -1.47
N PHE A 53 -3.24 -9.66 -1.01
CA PHE A 53 -2.81 -9.64 0.39
C PHE A 53 -3.93 -9.13 1.31
N LEU A 54 -4.56 -8.02 0.93
CA LEU A 54 -5.68 -7.45 1.69
C LEU A 54 -6.90 -8.39 1.67
N LYS A 55 -7.16 -9.09 0.57
CA LYS A 55 -8.20 -10.13 0.48
C LYS A 55 -7.89 -11.32 1.39
N LYS A 56 -6.65 -11.79 1.42
CA LYS A 56 -6.20 -12.84 2.37
C LYS A 56 -6.35 -12.42 3.83
N LYS A 57 -6.21 -11.12 4.11
CA LYS A 57 -6.45 -10.53 5.44
C LYS A 57 -7.92 -10.28 5.75
N GLY A 58 -8.84 -10.54 4.81
CA GLY A 58 -10.28 -10.34 4.99
C GLY A 58 -10.72 -8.87 4.93
N LEU A 59 -9.85 -7.97 4.46
CA LEU A 59 -10.14 -6.53 4.34
C LEU A 59 -10.85 -6.16 3.04
N VAL A 60 -10.81 -7.04 2.04
CA VAL A 60 -11.48 -6.84 0.75
C VAL A 60 -12.15 -8.16 0.39
N LYS A 61 -13.41 -8.10 -0.07
CA LYS A 61 -14.15 -9.27 -0.55
C LYS A 61 -13.80 -9.61 -1.99
#